data_AF-A0A530YH22-F1
#
_entry.id   AF-A0A530YH22-F1
#
_cell.length_a   1.000
_cell.length_b   1.000
_cell.length_c   1.000
_cell.angle_alpha   90.00
_cell.angle_beta   90.00
_cell.angle_gamma   90.00
#
_symmetry.space_group_name_H-M   'P 1'
#
loop_
_entity.id
_entity.type
_entity.pdbx_description
1 polymer ?
#
loop_
_entity_poly.entity_id
_entity_poly.type
_entity_poly.pdbx_seq_one_letter_code
_entity_poly.pdbx_strand_id
1 'polypeptide(L)'
;LEADVAVALDHIGRLTGRRFGDPSKLLLVSVRSGARASMPGMMDTVLNLGLNDETVEALAADSGDARFAYDSYRRFIQMYSDVVMGLDHEVFEEILEDQKGGLGHELDTELSAIEWQGVIALYKAKVEEELGKPFPQDPNEQLWGAIGAVFSSWMNNRAITYRRLHDIPESWGTAVNVQAMVFGNMGETSATGVAFTRNPSTGEKMLYGEFLVNAQGEDVVAGIRTPQNITEAARIAAGSDKPSLQKLMPEAFQSFVTISDRLEKHYRDMQDLEFTIERGKLWMLQTRSGKRTAKAALKIAVEMARDKLISKEEGVARIDPASL
;
A
#
# COMPACT_ATOMS: atom_id res chain seq x y z
N LEU A 1 9.68 22.54 10.20
CA LEU A 1 9.21 21.49 9.26
C LEU A 1 10.37 20.84 8.53
N GLU A 2 11.18 21.56 7.73
CA GLU A 2 12.30 20.93 7.01
C GLU A 2 13.28 20.16 7.90
N ALA A 3 13.76 20.81 8.96
CA ALA A 3 14.64 20.17 9.94
C ALA A 3 13.98 18.97 10.64
N ASP A 4 12.69 19.07 10.98
CA ASP A 4 11.95 18.00 11.66
C ASP A 4 11.78 16.77 10.75
N VAL A 5 11.48 17.00 9.47
CA VAL A 5 11.37 15.96 8.44
C VAL A 5 12.71 15.27 8.25
N ALA A 6 13.81 16.02 8.17
CA ALA A 6 15.15 15.45 8.05
C ALA A 6 15.52 14.57 9.26
N VAL A 7 15.24 15.03 10.49
CA VAL A 7 15.48 14.26 11.72
C VAL A 7 14.63 12.98 11.75
N ALA A 8 13.36 13.07 11.32
CA ALA A 8 12.47 11.91 11.24
C ALA A 8 12.93 10.89 10.18
N LEU A 9 13.37 11.36 9.00
CA LEU A 9 13.92 10.49 7.96
C LEU A 9 15.19 9.77 8.42
N ASP A 10 16.11 10.46 9.09
CA ASP A 10 17.31 9.83 9.65
C ASP A 10 16.94 8.77 10.71
N HIS A 11 15.93 9.05 11.55
CA HIS A 11 15.44 8.08 12.52
C HIS A 11 14.87 6.82 11.84
N ILE A 12 14.08 6.98 10.78
CA ILE A 12 13.57 5.86 9.97
C ILE A 12 14.74 5.08 9.34
N GLY A 13 15.73 5.78 8.80
CA GLY A 13 16.94 5.19 8.24
C GLY A 13 17.69 4.33 9.26
N ARG A 14 17.90 4.83 10.48
CA ARG A 14 18.53 4.08 11.57
C ARG A 14 17.75 2.82 11.97
N LEU A 15 16.42 2.90 12.05
CA LEU A 15 15.56 1.76 12.38
C LEU A 15 15.56 0.67 11.30
N THR A 16 15.71 1.07 10.04
CA THR A 16 15.69 0.17 8.88
C THR A 16 17.08 -0.29 8.45
N GLY A 17 18.15 0.35 8.96
CA GLY A 17 19.52 0.14 8.48
C GLY A 17 19.79 0.74 7.10
N ARG A 18 18.90 1.63 6.62
CA ARG A 18 18.93 2.25 5.29
C ARG A 18 19.16 3.77 5.40
N ARG A 19 19.39 4.45 4.29
CA ARG A 19 19.60 5.90 4.19
C ARG A 19 18.95 6.44 2.92
N PHE A 20 18.21 7.53 3.07
CA PHE A 20 17.47 8.16 1.98
C PHE A 20 18.44 8.83 0.99
N GLY A 21 18.29 8.50 -0.30
CA GLY A 21 19.16 8.99 -1.36
C GLY A 21 20.58 8.41 -1.38
N ASP A 22 20.86 7.34 -0.62
CA ASP A 22 22.16 6.65 -0.64
C ASP A 22 22.03 5.29 -1.36
N PRO A 23 22.56 5.13 -2.58
CA PRO A 23 22.49 3.88 -3.33
C PRO A 23 23.12 2.68 -2.61
N SER A 24 24.08 2.88 -1.70
CA SER A 24 24.73 1.78 -0.97
C SER A 24 23.84 1.17 0.12
N LYS A 25 22.86 1.94 0.60
CA LYS A 25 21.94 1.56 1.68
C LYS A 25 20.55 2.13 1.40
N LEU A 26 20.00 1.84 0.23
CA LEU A 26 18.83 2.53 -0.29
C LEU A 26 17.63 2.51 0.68
N LEU A 27 17.17 3.68 1.11
CA LEU A 27 15.85 3.88 1.72
C LEU A 27 14.93 4.50 0.69
N LEU A 28 13.88 3.77 0.32
CA LEU A 28 12.72 4.31 -0.38
C LEU A 28 11.59 4.57 0.62
N VAL A 29 10.74 5.56 0.34
CA VAL A 29 9.61 5.90 1.21
C VAL A 29 8.30 5.96 0.42
N SER A 30 7.19 5.75 1.10
CA SER A 30 5.88 6.18 0.63
C SER A 30 5.47 7.45 1.33
N VAL A 31 4.73 8.30 0.61
CA VAL A 31 4.13 9.53 1.11
C VAL A 31 2.63 9.39 0.94
N ARG A 32 1.90 9.35 2.07
CA ARG A 32 0.45 9.14 2.11
C ARG A 32 -0.22 10.26 2.87
N SER A 33 -1.36 10.69 2.36
CA SER A 33 -2.29 11.55 3.09
C SER A 33 -2.88 10.88 4.33
N GLY A 34 -3.26 11.66 5.34
CA GLY A 34 -3.82 11.17 6.59
C GLY A 34 -4.73 12.20 7.25
N ALA A 35 -6.01 12.21 6.90
CA ALA A 35 -7.00 13.08 7.52
C ALA A 35 -7.58 12.46 8.79
N ARG A 36 -8.09 13.29 9.70
CA ARG A 36 -8.77 12.85 10.93
C ARG A 36 -9.97 11.94 10.63
N ALA A 37 -10.70 12.23 9.57
CA ALA A 37 -11.79 11.39 9.07
C ALA A 37 -11.33 10.59 7.86
N SER A 38 -11.84 9.36 7.74
CA SER A 38 -11.57 8.49 6.60
C SER A 38 -12.16 9.08 5.32
N MET A 39 -11.33 9.35 4.32
CA MET A 39 -11.74 9.86 3.00
C MET A 39 -11.18 8.94 1.89
N PRO A 40 -11.74 7.71 1.72
CA PRO A 40 -11.18 6.71 0.82
C PRO A 40 -11.24 7.16 -0.64
N GLY A 41 -10.13 7.03 -1.36
CA GLY A 41 -10.01 7.41 -2.79
C GLY A 41 -10.01 8.92 -3.06
N MET A 42 -9.97 9.77 -2.02
CA MET A 42 -10.06 11.23 -2.18
C MET A 42 -8.71 11.94 -2.14
N MET A 43 -7.68 11.27 -1.64
CA MET A 43 -6.38 11.85 -1.40
C MET A 43 -5.28 10.97 -1.95
N ASP A 44 -4.20 11.61 -2.37
CA ASP A 44 -3.16 10.97 -3.15
C ASP A 44 -2.14 10.21 -2.28
N THR A 45 -1.46 9.26 -2.93
CA THR A 45 -0.38 8.46 -2.38
C THR A 45 0.74 8.38 -3.41
N VAL A 46 1.98 8.51 -2.96
CA VAL A 46 3.18 8.29 -3.77
C VAL A 46 3.97 7.14 -3.15
N LEU A 47 4.25 6.10 -3.93
CA LEU A 47 5.08 4.95 -3.53
C LEU A 47 6.47 5.05 -4.18
N ASN A 48 7.43 4.29 -3.65
CA ASN A 48 8.80 4.18 -4.20
C ASN A 48 9.55 5.52 -4.32
N LEU A 49 9.18 6.52 -3.52
CA LEU A 49 9.83 7.82 -3.53
C LEU A 49 11.28 7.69 -3.09
N GLY A 50 12.17 8.32 -3.86
CA GLY A 50 13.61 8.21 -3.75
C GLY A 50 14.25 7.44 -4.90
N LEU A 51 13.45 6.84 -5.80
CA LEU A 51 13.94 6.26 -7.04
C LEU A 51 14.38 7.34 -8.03
N ASN A 52 15.51 7.09 -8.66
CA ASN A 52 16.14 7.88 -9.72
C ASN A 52 17.05 6.95 -10.54
N ASP A 53 17.76 7.50 -11.52
CA ASP A 53 18.58 6.71 -12.44
C ASP A 53 19.73 5.95 -11.73
N GLU A 54 20.21 6.41 -10.58
CA GLU A 54 21.26 5.73 -9.79
C GLU A 54 20.69 4.71 -8.79
N THR A 55 19.62 5.09 -8.10
CA THR A 55 19.03 4.28 -7.03
C THR A 55 18.20 3.12 -7.56
N VAL A 56 17.69 3.19 -8.80
CA VAL A 56 17.05 2.04 -9.44
C VAL A 56 18.05 0.90 -9.68
N GLU A 57 19.30 1.22 -10.02
CA GLU A 57 20.36 0.22 -10.18
C GLU A 57 20.73 -0.41 -8.83
N ALA A 58 20.77 0.40 -7.77
CA ALA A 58 20.93 -0.11 -6.41
C ALA A 58 19.78 -1.04 -5.99
N LEU A 59 18.54 -0.68 -6.34
CA LEU A 59 17.38 -1.53 -6.08
C LEU A 59 17.46 -2.85 -6.86
N ALA A 60 17.88 -2.80 -8.13
CA ALA A 60 18.08 -3.98 -8.97
C ALA A 60 19.14 -4.92 -8.39
N ALA A 61 20.25 -4.36 -7.91
CA ALA A 61 21.33 -5.12 -7.30
C ALA A 61 20.90 -5.75 -5.95
N ASP A 62 20.21 -4.99 -5.10
CA ASP A 62 19.75 -5.48 -3.80
C ASP A 62 18.67 -6.56 -3.94
N SER A 63 17.71 -6.37 -4.85
CA SER A 63 16.62 -7.33 -5.07
C SER A 63 17.06 -8.59 -5.82
N GLY A 64 18.13 -8.51 -6.61
CA GLY A 64 18.51 -9.56 -7.57
C GLY A 64 17.54 -9.66 -8.76
N ASP A 65 16.68 -8.67 -8.94
CA ASP A 65 15.64 -8.63 -9.97
C ASP A 65 15.58 -7.22 -10.59
N ALA A 66 16.33 -7.04 -11.68
CA ALA A 66 16.37 -5.79 -12.43
C ALA A 66 15.00 -5.44 -13.03
N ARG A 67 14.22 -6.44 -13.47
CA ARG A 67 12.89 -6.20 -14.03
C ARG A 67 11.99 -5.55 -12.99
N PHE A 68 11.99 -6.06 -11.76
CA PHE A 68 11.26 -5.46 -10.64
C PHE A 68 11.69 -4.02 -10.34
N ALA A 69 13.00 -3.74 -10.32
CA ALA A 69 13.49 -2.42 -10.00
C ALA A 69 13.03 -1.38 -11.04
N TYR A 70 13.15 -1.72 -12.33
CA TYR A 70 12.70 -0.84 -13.40
C TYR A 70 11.17 -0.73 -13.50
N ASP A 71 10.42 -1.81 -13.24
CA ASP A 71 8.96 -1.72 -13.11
C ASP A 71 8.55 -0.80 -11.95
N SER A 72 9.27 -0.86 -10.82
CA SER A 72 9.03 0.05 -9.69
C SER A 72 9.35 1.50 -10.04
N TYR A 73 10.39 1.73 -10.85
CA TYR A 73 10.79 3.07 -11.27
C TYR A 73 9.83 3.69 -12.29
N ARG A 74 9.35 2.93 -13.30
CA ARG A 74 8.32 3.44 -14.22
C ARG A 74 7.02 3.76 -13.49
N ARG A 75 6.60 2.92 -12.54
CA ARG A 75 5.41 3.16 -11.69
C ARG A 75 5.60 4.42 -10.84
N PHE A 76 6.79 4.62 -10.29
CA PHE A 76 7.11 5.84 -9.55
C PHE A 76 7.03 7.08 -10.45
N ILE A 77 7.62 7.05 -11.64
CA ILE A 77 7.60 8.19 -12.56
C ILE A 77 6.16 8.55 -12.93
N GLN A 78 5.35 7.57 -13.34
CA GLN A 78 3.94 7.76 -13.68
C GLN A 78 3.16 8.37 -12.50
N MET A 79 3.23 7.72 -11.33
CA MET A 79 2.49 8.14 -10.13
C MET A 79 2.91 9.51 -9.62
N TYR A 80 4.22 9.79 -9.59
CA TYR A 80 4.74 11.08 -9.17
C TYR A 80 4.39 12.18 -10.18
N SER A 81 4.44 11.88 -11.47
CA SER A 81 4.10 12.87 -12.51
C SER A 81 2.63 13.25 -12.47
N ASP A 82 1.73 12.28 -12.28
CA ASP A 82 0.29 12.51 -12.09
C ASP A 82 0.01 13.31 -10.81
N VAL A 83 0.40 12.76 -9.66
CA VAL A 83 0.04 13.30 -8.35
C VAL A 83 0.74 14.63 -8.04
N VAL A 84 2.02 14.75 -8.38
CA VAL A 84 2.88 15.87 -7.94
C VAL A 84 3.14 16.86 -9.05
N MET A 85 3.32 16.40 -10.28
CA MET A 85 3.67 17.27 -11.40
C MET A 85 2.45 17.68 -12.24
N GLY A 86 1.29 17.04 -12.04
CA GLY A 86 0.03 17.36 -12.70
C GLY A 86 -0.08 16.86 -14.14
N LEU A 87 0.69 15.82 -14.51
CA LEU A 87 0.64 15.20 -15.83
C LEU A 87 -0.19 13.92 -15.80
N ASP A 88 -1.33 13.93 -16.48
CA ASP A 88 -2.34 12.87 -16.44
C ASP A 88 -1.75 11.47 -16.69
N HIS A 89 -2.18 10.50 -15.88
CA HIS A 89 -1.77 9.11 -15.99
C HIS A 89 -2.08 8.50 -17.38
N GLU A 90 -3.11 8.96 -18.08
CA GLU A 90 -3.48 8.49 -19.43
C GLU A 90 -2.31 8.65 -20.43
N VAL A 91 -1.53 9.71 -20.31
CA VAL A 91 -0.36 9.99 -21.17
C VAL A 91 0.68 8.87 -21.07
N PHE A 92 0.86 8.29 -19.88
CA PHE A 92 1.82 7.23 -19.63
C PHE A 92 1.30 5.86 -20.08
N GLU A 93 -0.01 5.64 -19.97
CA GLU A 93 -0.66 4.42 -20.46
C GLU A 93 -0.60 4.32 -21.98
N GLU A 94 -0.82 5.43 -22.70
CA GLU A 94 -0.66 5.46 -24.17
C GLU A 94 0.75 5.05 -24.59
N ILE A 95 1.79 5.61 -23.95
CA ILE A 95 3.18 5.25 -24.23
C ILE A 95 3.42 3.76 -23.95
N LEU A 96 2.88 3.23 -22.86
CA LEU A 96 3.08 1.84 -22.47
C LEU A 96 2.40 0.87 -23.46
N GLU A 97 1.16 1.15 -23.86
CA GLU A 97 0.44 0.35 -24.84
C GLU A 97 1.14 0.37 -26.22
N ASP A 98 1.62 1.53 -26.66
CA ASP A 98 2.39 1.63 -27.91
C ASP A 98 3.69 0.82 -27.85
N GLN A 99 4.41 0.85 -26.73
CA GLN A 99 5.62 0.05 -26.56
C GLN A 99 5.32 -1.45 -26.51
N LYS A 100 4.27 -1.87 -25.78
CA LYS A 100 3.83 -3.27 -25.75
C LYS A 100 3.46 -3.76 -27.15
N GLY A 101 2.63 -3.01 -27.86
CA GLY A 101 2.22 -3.31 -29.23
C GLY A 101 3.40 -3.38 -30.20
N GLY A 102 4.38 -2.48 -30.07
CA GLY A 102 5.61 -2.48 -30.87
C GLY A 102 6.52 -3.69 -30.61
N LEU A 103 6.47 -4.27 -29.40
CA LEU A 103 7.25 -5.44 -28.99
C LEU A 103 6.49 -6.76 -29.14
N GLY A 104 5.18 -6.71 -29.40
CA GLY A 104 4.32 -7.89 -29.52
C GLY A 104 3.92 -8.50 -28.18
N HIS A 105 3.94 -7.72 -27.10
CA HIS A 105 3.47 -8.13 -25.77
C HIS A 105 2.00 -7.77 -25.57
N GLU A 106 1.26 -8.60 -24.85
CA GLU A 106 -0.12 -8.30 -24.43
C GLU A 106 -0.18 -7.85 -22.97
N LEU A 107 0.76 -8.31 -22.14
CA LEU A 107 0.78 -8.07 -20.70
C LEU A 107 2.07 -7.37 -20.27
N ASP A 108 1.96 -6.44 -19.33
CA ASP A 108 3.11 -5.79 -18.66
C ASP A 108 4.09 -6.80 -18.04
N THR A 109 3.59 -8.00 -17.68
CA THR A 109 4.42 -9.07 -17.12
C THR A 109 5.44 -9.63 -18.09
N GLU A 110 5.24 -9.42 -19.39
CA GLU A 110 6.11 -9.91 -20.47
C GLU A 110 7.30 -8.99 -20.73
N LEU A 111 7.22 -7.71 -20.31
CA LEU A 111 8.30 -6.74 -20.46
C LEU A 111 9.50 -7.10 -19.56
N SER A 112 10.66 -7.17 -20.20
CA SER A 112 11.97 -7.36 -19.60
C SER A 112 12.53 -6.08 -18.98
N ALA A 113 13.62 -6.20 -18.22
CA ALA A 113 14.29 -5.04 -17.64
C ALA A 113 14.75 -4.01 -18.69
N ILE A 114 15.27 -4.48 -19.83
CA ILE A 114 15.76 -3.62 -20.91
C ILE A 114 14.61 -2.88 -21.59
N GLU A 115 13.48 -3.56 -21.81
CA GLU A 115 12.28 -2.93 -22.37
C GLU A 115 11.72 -1.88 -21.39
N TRP A 116 11.73 -2.16 -20.08
CA TRP A 116 11.35 -1.17 -19.07
C TRP A 116 12.26 0.07 -19.06
N GLN A 117 13.57 -0.10 -19.24
CA GLN A 117 14.48 1.04 -19.39
C GLN A 117 14.11 1.91 -20.60
N GLY A 118 13.68 1.30 -21.71
CA GLY A 118 13.15 2.00 -22.89
C GLY A 118 11.89 2.81 -22.56
N VAL A 119 10.91 2.19 -21.89
CA VAL A 119 9.68 2.87 -21.43
C VAL A 119 10.00 4.05 -20.50
N ILE A 120 10.92 3.86 -19.55
CA ILE A 120 11.35 4.91 -18.61
C ILE A 120 11.97 6.10 -19.33
N ALA A 121 12.77 5.86 -20.37
CA ALA A 121 13.34 6.92 -21.18
C ALA A 121 12.23 7.74 -21.87
N LEU A 122 11.23 7.07 -22.43
CA LEU A 122 10.07 7.72 -23.05
C LEU A 122 9.24 8.50 -22.03
N TYR A 123 9.01 7.95 -20.83
CA TYR A 123 8.29 8.65 -19.76
C TYR A 123 9.00 9.93 -19.34
N LYS A 124 10.32 9.88 -19.09
CA LYS A 124 11.10 11.07 -18.73
C LYS A 124 11.11 12.12 -19.84
N ALA A 125 11.21 11.68 -21.10
CA ALA A 125 11.12 12.58 -22.25
C ALA A 125 9.74 13.25 -22.34
N LYS A 126 8.66 12.50 -22.10
CA LYS A 126 7.30 13.04 -22.12
C LYS A 126 7.05 14.04 -20.99
N VAL A 127 7.57 13.78 -19.80
CA VAL A 127 7.54 14.72 -18.67
C VAL A 127 8.22 16.04 -19.05
N GLU A 128 9.40 15.98 -19.66
CA GLU A 128 10.13 17.18 -20.09
C GLU A 128 9.43 17.93 -21.23
N GLU A 129 8.84 17.21 -22.18
CA GLU A 129 8.06 17.77 -23.29
C GLU A 129 6.84 18.57 -22.77
N GLU A 130 6.03 17.97 -21.91
CA GLU A 130 4.75 18.55 -21.46
C GLU A 130 4.94 19.65 -20.41
N LEU A 131 5.94 19.52 -19.54
CA LEU A 131 6.12 20.40 -18.38
C LEU A 131 7.29 21.38 -18.52
N GLY A 132 8.10 21.25 -19.58
CA GLY A 132 9.27 22.08 -19.82
C GLY A 132 10.38 21.91 -18.77
N LYS A 133 10.35 20.83 -17.99
CA LYS A 133 11.34 20.50 -16.96
C LYS A 133 11.47 18.98 -16.83
N PRO A 134 12.68 18.45 -16.56
CA PRO A 134 12.89 17.02 -16.43
C PRO A 134 12.25 16.44 -15.17
N PHE A 135 12.08 15.12 -15.15
CA PHE A 135 11.69 14.38 -13.94
C PHE A 135 12.74 14.56 -12.82
N PRO A 136 12.34 14.91 -11.59
CA PRO A 136 13.29 15.23 -10.52
C PRO A 136 14.14 14.02 -10.14
N GLN A 137 15.46 14.17 -10.20
CA GLN A 137 16.41 13.11 -9.83
C GLN A 137 16.88 13.21 -8.37
N ASP A 138 16.75 14.38 -7.72
CA ASP A 138 17.08 14.56 -6.29
C ASP A 138 15.95 13.99 -5.40
N PRO A 139 16.21 12.96 -4.58
CA PRO A 139 15.23 12.41 -3.65
C PRO A 139 14.64 13.45 -2.68
N ASN A 140 15.38 14.50 -2.31
CA ASN A 140 14.86 15.54 -1.42
C ASN A 140 13.86 16.44 -2.16
N GLU A 141 14.12 16.79 -3.41
CA GLU A 141 13.16 17.51 -4.25
C GLU A 141 11.89 16.68 -4.43
N GLN A 142 12.05 15.37 -4.69
CA GLN A 142 10.92 14.43 -4.76
C GLN A 142 10.08 14.45 -3.47
N LEU A 143 10.74 14.35 -2.32
CA LEU A 143 10.07 14.30 -1.02
C LEU A 143 9.25 15.57 -0.75
N TRP A 144 9.82 16.75 -0.98
CA TRP A 144 9.13 18.02 -0.77
C TRP A 144 8.02 18.25 -1.78
N GLY A 145 8.20 17.83 -3.03
CA GLY A 145 7.14 17.82 -4.03
C GLY A 145 5.96 16.98 -3.57
N ALA A 146 6.20 15.75 -3.11
CA ALA A 146 5.13 14.86 -2.62
C ALA A 146 4.43 15.39 -1.36
N ILE A 147 5.17 15.95 -0.39
CA ILE A 147 4.59 16.59 0.81
C ILE A 147 3.68 17.76 0.39
N GLY A 148 4.15 18.61 -0.53
CA GLY A 148 3.37 19.73 -1.06
C GLY A 148 2.11 19.28 -1.80
N ALA A 149 2.21 18.24 -2.61
CA ALA A 149 1.08 17.65 -3.34
C ALA A 149 0.01 17.11 -2.37
N VAL A 150 0.41 16.39 -1.32
CA VAL A 150 -0.54 15.89 -0.31
C VAL A 150 -1.29 17.04 0.37
N PHE A 151 -0.61 18.10 0.80
CA PHE A 151 -1.29 19.26 1.39
C PHE A 151 -2.23 19.93 0.40
N SER A 152 -1.82 20.05 -0.87
CA SER A 152 -2.63 20.63 -1.93
C SER A 152 -3.86 19.77 -2.26
N SER A 153 -3.75 18.44 -2.15
CA SER A 153 -4.85 17.50 -2.37
C SER A 153 -6.03 17.74 -1.42
N TRP A 154 -5.81 18.32 -0.23
CA TRP A 154 -6.89 18.70 0.68
C TRP A 154 -7.85 19.73 0.06
N MET A 155 -7.37 20.56 -0.87
CA MET A 155 -8.15 21.62 -1.50
C MET A 155 -8.61 21.27 -2.92
N ASN A 156 -8.45 20.02 -3.36
CA ASN A 156 -8.97 19.60 -4.66
C ASN A 156 -10.52 19.51 -4.65
N ASN A 157 -11.13 19.58 -5.84
CA ASN A 157 -12.59 19.62 -5.99
C ASN A 157 -13.28 18.36 -5.44
N ARG A 158 -12.66 17.18 -5.61
CA ARG A 158 -13.18 15.90 -5.11
C ARG A 158 -13.22 15.88 -3.57
N ALA A 159 -12.15 16.34 -2.90
CA ALA A 159 -12.07 16.39 -1.45
C ALA A 159 -13.01 17.45 -0.87
N ILE A 160 -13.11 18.64 -1.49
CA ILE A 160 -14.08 19.67 -1.08
C ILE A 160 -15.50 19.13 -1.15
N THR A 161 -15.86 18.48 -2.25
CA THR A 161 -17.20 17.92 -2.45
C THR A 161 -17.48 16.81 -1.44
N TYR A 162 -16.54 15.88 -1.26
CA TYR A 162 -16.65 14.81 -0.27
C TYR A 162 -16.85 15.36 1.16
N ARG A 163 -16.06 16.37 1.55
CA ARG A 163 -16.19 17.00 2.86
C ARG A 163 -17.55 17.64 3.09
N ARG A 164 -18.12 18.29 2.07
CA ARG A 164 -19.47 18.86 2.14
C ARG A 164 -20.55 17.79 2.30
N LEU A 165 -20.41 16.65 1.63
CA LEU A 165 -21.38 15.55 1.70
C LEU A 165 -21.32 14.78 3.03
N HIS A 166 -20.19 14.81 3.72
CA HIS A 166 -19.94 14.06 4.95
C HIS A 166 -19.71 14.95 6.19
N ASP A 167 -20.06 16.24 6.10
CA ASP A 167 -19.93 17.22 7.19
C ASP A 167 -18.53 17.28 7.83
N ILE A 168 -17.48 17.13 7.01
CA ILE A 168 -16.08 17.18 7.47
C ILE A 168 -15.58 18.63 7.39
N PRO A 169 -15.18 19.25 8.51
CA PRO A 169 -14.68 20.63 8.50
C PRO A 169 -13.40 20.79 7.69
N GLU A 170 -13.35 21.79 6.82
CA GLU A 170 -12.14 22.16 6.06
C GLU A 170 -10.95 22.49 6.98
N SER A 171 -11.23 23.12 8.12
CA SER A 171 -10.23 23.55 9.10
C SER A 171 -9.40 22.42 9.72
N TRP A 172 -9.79 21.15 9.55
CA TRP A 172 -9.02 20.02 10.07
C TRP A 172 -7.72 19.79 9.31
N GLY A 173 -7.65 20.14 8.03
CA GLY A 173 -6.51 19.84 7.17
C GLY A 173 -6.28 18.33 6.99
N THR A 174 -5.11 18.00 6.42
CA THR A 174 -4.62 16.63 6.28
C THR A 174 -3.19 16.53 6.82
N ALA A 175 -2.85 15.39 7.41
CA ALA A 175 -1.46 15.07 7.74
C ALA A 175 -0.76 14.39 6.55
N VAL A 176 0.56 14.38 6.59
CA VAL A 176 1.41 13.65 5.66
C VAL A 176 2.13 12.55 6.44
N ASN A 177 1.94 11.30 6.01
CA ASN A 177 2.64 10.15 6.54
C ASN A 177 3.79 9.80 5.59
N VAL A 178 5.03 9.92 6.07
CA VAL A 178 6.22 9.43 5.37
C VAL A 178 6.63 8.12 6.02
N GLN A 179 6.61 7.03 5.26
CA GLN A 179 6.83 5.67 5.77
C GLN A 179 7.87 4.95 4.91
N ALA A 180 8.81 4.24 5.53
CA ALA A 180 9.75 3.39 4.79
C ALA A 180 9.00 2.36 3.92
N MET A 181 9.44 2.21 2.67
CA MET A 181 8.98 1.14 1.80
C MET A 181 9.46 -0.22 2.31
N VAL A 182 8.59 -1.21 2.15
CA VAL A 182 8.90 -2.63 2.29
C VAL A 182 8.36 -3.36 1.08
N PHE A 183 9.08 -4.37 0.62
CA PHE A 183 8.83 -5.01 -0.67
C PHE A 183 8.35 -6.45 -0.49
N GLY A 184 7.09 -6.69 -0.88
CA GLY A 184 6.51 -8.03 -0.93
C GLY A 184 6.94 -8.85 -2.16
N ASN A 185 7.74 -8.25 -3.04
CA ASN A 185 8.15 -8.77 -4.34
C ASN A 185 9.67 -8.95 -4.49
N MET A 186 10.36 -9.31 -3.40
CA MET A 186 11.77 -9.74 -3.42
C MET A 186 11.89 -11.27 -3.40
N GLY A 187 11.16 -11.96 -4.27
CA GLY A 187 11.18 -13.41 -4.42
C GLY A 187 10.27 -14.18 -3.47
N GLU A 188 10.46 -15.51 -3.42
CA GLU A 188 9.54 -16.47 -2.79
C GLU A 188 9.43 -16.36 -1.26
N THR A 189 10.35 -15.63 -0.62
CA THR A 189 10.31 -15.36 0.83
C THR A 189 9.63 -14.04 1.17
N SER A 190 9.07 -13.36 0.16
CA SER A 190 8.37 -12.09 0.29
C SER A 190 6.92 -12.23 -0.17
N ALA A 191 6.02 -11.49 0.47
CA ALA A 191 4.59 -11.53 0.17
C ALA A 191 3.89 -10.24 0.58
N THR A 192 2.69 -10.03 0.09
CA THR A 192 1.79 -8.97 0.57
C THR A 192 0.38 -9.53 0.74
N GLY A 193 -0.40 -8.97 1.66
CA GLY A 193 -1.75 -9.47 1.90
C GLY A 193 -2.64 -8.52 2.67
N VAL A 194 -3.93 -8.85 2.60
CA VAL A 194 -5.01 -8.15 3.30
C VAL A 194 -5.80 -9.16 4.10
N ALA A 195 -6.17 -8.81 5.33
CA ALA A 195 -6.92 -9.71 6.19
C ALA A 195 -7.85 -8.98 7.15
N PHE A 196 -8.81 -9.72 7.66
CA PHE A 196 -9.70 -9.33 8.74
C PHE A 196 -9.48 -10.28 9.92
N THR A 197 -9.49 -9.73 11.13
CA THR A 197 -9.34 -10.55 12.35
C THR A 197 -10.53 -11.48 12.60
N ARG A 198 -11.68 -11.17 11.96
CA ARG A 198 -12.87 -12.02 11.89
C ARG A 198 -13.47 -11.97 10.49
N ASN A 199 -14.27 -12.96 10.11
CA ASN A 199 -14.92 -12.97 8.81
C ASN A 199 -15.90 -11.77 8.67
N PRO A 200 -15.69 -10.85 7.71
CA PRO A 200 -16.51 -9.63 7.58
C PRO A 200 -17.94 -9.91 7.07
N SER A 201 -18.19 -11.10 6.53
CA SER A 201 -19.49 -11.52 5.98
C SER A 201 -20.32 -12.31 6.99
N THR A 202 -19.70 -13.22 7.75
CA THR A 202 -20.39 -14.12 8.69
C THR A 202 -20.25 -13.70 10.15
N GLY A 203 -19.21 -12.94 10.49
CA GLY A 203 -18.84 -12.56 11.86
C GLY A 203 -18.09 -13.65 12.64
N GLU A 204 -17.72 -14.77 12.00
CA GLU A 204 -16.97 -15.84 12.65
C GLU A 204 -15.57 -15.38 13.08
N LYS A 205 -15.18 -15.75 14.30
CA LYS A 205 -13.88 -15.44 14.89
C LYS A 205 -12.78 -16.32 14.30
N MET A 206 -12.40 -16.01 13.07
CA MET A 206 -11.31 -16.62 12.33
C MET A 206 -10.63 -15.57 11.45
N LEU A 207 -9.30 -15.66 11.31
CA LEU A 207 -8.57 -14.85 10.35
C LEU A 207 -9.08 -15.15 8.94
N TYR A 208 -9.52 -14.09 8.26
CA TYR A 208 -10.11 -14.16 6.93
C TYR A 208 -9.38 -13.20 6.01
N GLY A 209 -8.83 -13.68 4.90
CA GLY A 209 -8.13 -12.81 3.98
C GLY A 209 -7.30 -13.58 2.97
N GLU A 210 -6.54 -12.81 2.21
CA GLU A 210 -5.81 -13.29 1.06
C GLU A 210 -4.41 -12.67 0.98
N PHE A 211 -3.50 -13.36 0.31
CA PHE A 211 -2.13 -12.89 0.11
C PHE A 211 -1.60 -13.32 -1.27
N LEU A 212 -0.54 -12.65 -1.71
CA LEU A 212 0.23 -13.00 -2.90
C LEU A 212 1.72 -13.08 -2.53
N VAL A 213 2.37 -14.15 -2.99
CA VAL A 213 3.83 -14.32 -2.92
C VAL A 213 4.46 -13.55 -4.06
N ASN A 214 5.61 -12.92 -3.77
CA ASN A 214 6.39 -12.16 -4.73
C ASN A 214 5.51 -11.13 -5.48
N ALA A 215 4.88 -10.24 -4.73
CA ALA A 215 3.87 -9.29 -5.22
C ALA A 215 3.88 -7.95 -4.45
N GLN A 216 3.27 -6.91 -5.02
CA GLN A 216 2.96 -5.67 -4.32
C GLN A 216 1.47 -5.56 -3.96
N GLY A 217 1.15 -4.65 -3.04
CA GLY A 217 -0.23 -4.45 -2.57
C GLY A 217 -1.22 -4.16 -3.71
N GLU A 218 -0.77 -3.46 -4.75
CA GLU A 218 -1.57 -3.17 -5.94
C GLU A 218 -2.04 -4.45 -6.65
N ASP A 219 -1.17 -5.47 -6.76
CA ASP A 219 -1.49 -6.75 -7.42
C ASP A 219 -2.62 -7.51 -6.71
N VAL A 220 -2.74 -7.33 -5.39
CA VAL A 220 -3.81 -7.95 -4.58
C VAL A 220 -5.14 -7.28 -4.88
N VAL A 221 -5.15 -5.97 -5.14
CA VAL A 221 -6.36 -5.18 -5.38
C VAL A 221 -6.79 -5.24 -6.85
N ALA A 222 -5.83 -5.25 -7.79
CA ALA A 222 -6.09 -5.24 -9.23
C ALA A 222 -6.70 -6.56 -9.75
N GLY A 223 -6.58 -7.66 -8.99
CA GLY A 223 -7.17 -8.96 -9.36
C GLY A 223 -6.50 -9.65 -10.55
N ILE A 224 -5.34 -9.17 -11.01
CA ILE A 224 -4.57 -9.74 -12.12
C ILE A 224 -4.06 -11.14 -11.76
N ARG A 225 -3.68 -11.34 -10.49
CA ARG A 225 -3.20 -12.64 -9.97
C ARG A 225 -4.22 -13.21 -9.00
N THR A 226 -4.55 -14.49 -9.15
CA THR A 226 -5.43 -15.20 -8.21
C THR A 226 -4.79 -15.26 -6.82
N PRO A 227 -5.40 -14.61 -5.81
CA PRO A 227 -4.87 -14.60 -4.45
C PRO A 227 -4.88 -15.99 -3.79
N GLN A 228 -4.08 -16.14 -2.73
CA GLN A 228 -3.95 -17.37 -1.94
C GLN A 228 -4.54 -17.18 -0.55
N ASN A 229 -4.99 -18.25 0.10
CA ASN A 229 -5.61 -18.17 1.43
C ASN A 229 -4.57 -18.05 2.55
N ILE A 230 -4.83 -17.19 3.53
CA ILE A 230 -3.88 -16.99 4.64
C ILE A 230 -3.75 -18.24 5.53
N THR A 231 -4.88 -18.89 5.86
CA THR A 231 -4.91 -20.03 6.78
C THR A 231 -5.09 -21.36 6.04
N GLU A 232 -4.57 -22.45 6.62
CA GLU A 232 -4.72 -23.78 6.04
C GLU A 232 -6.18 -24.25 6.03
N ALA A 233 -6.94 -23.89 7.08
CA ALA A 233 -8.37 -24.17 7.14
C ALA A 233 -9.14 -23.47 6.02
N ALA A 234 -8.84 -22.19 5.74
CA ALA A 234 -9.46 -21.46 4.64
C ALA A 234 -9.08 -22.05 3.27
N ARG A 235 -7.81 -22.46 3.09
CA ARG A 235 -7.35 -23.13 1.87
C ARG A 235 -8.15 -24.42 1.59
N ILE A 236 -8.30 -25.27 2.60
CA ILE A 236 -9.05 -26.53 2.49
C ILE A 236 -10.52 -26.25 2.18
N ALA A 237 -11.15 -25.30 2.87
CA ALA A 237 -12.55 -24.94 2.65
C ALA A 237 -12.79 -24.37 1.23
N ALA A 238 -11.81 -23.64 0.69
CA ALA A 238 -11.87 -23.09 -0.67
C ALA A 238 -11.51 -24.11 -1.76
N GLY A 239 -11.03 -25.31 -1.41
CA GLY A 239 -10.55 -26.29 -2.40
C GLY A 239 -9.33 -25.81 -3.19
N SER A 240 -8.50 -24.93 -2.61
CA SER A 240 -7.35 -24.34 -3.30
C SER A 240 -6.13 -25.26 -3.28
N ASP A 241 -5.53 -25.47 -4.46
CA ASP A 241 -4.29 -26.26 -4.62
C ASP A 241 -3.03 -25.48 -4.23
N LYS A 242 -3.12 -24.14 -4.18
CA LYS A 242 -2.00 -23.28 -3.78
C LYS A 242 -1.81 -23.30 -2.27
N PRO A 243 -0.56 -23.36 -1.76
CA PRO A 243 -0.30 -23.42 -0.33
C PRO A 243 -0.76 -22.15 0.41
N SER A 244 -1.18 -22.32 1.67
CA SER A 244 -1.57 -21.19 2.51
C SER A 244 -0.37 -20.40 3.02
N LEU A 245 -0.57 -19.15 3.46
CA LEU A 245 0.51 -18.37 4.09
C LEU A 245 1.07 -19.09 5.32
N GLN A 246 0.17 -19.67 6.11
CA GLN A 246 0.51 -20.50 7.28
C GLN A 246 1.49 -21.63 6.94
N LYS A 247 1.38 -22.23 5.75
CA LYS A 247 2.27 -23.30 5.30
C LYS A 247 3.57 -22.75 4.69
N LEU A 248 3.49 -21.71 3.88
CA LEU A 248 4.65 -21.14 3.17
C LEU A 248 5.61 -20.40 4.10
N MET A 249 5.07 -19.59 5.02
CA MET A 249 5.84 -18.66 5.84
C MET A 249 5.40 -18.76 7.31
N PRO A 250 5.62 -19.91 7.98
CA PRO A 250 5.03 -20.20 9.29
C PRO A 250 5.45 -19.21 10.39
N GLU A 251 6.69 -18.73 10.37
CA GLU A 251 7.19 -17.76 11.37
C GLU A 251 6.55 -16.38 11.21
N ALA A 252 6.46 -15.89 9.97
CA ALA A 252 5.78 -14.64 9.65
C ALA A 252 4.27 -14.74 9.94
N PHE A 253 3.65 -15.88 9.61
CA PHE A 253 2.25 -16.14 9.94
C PHE A 253 2.01 -16.14 11.45
N GLN A 254 2.87 -16.78 12.25
CA GLN A 254 2.72 -16.79 13.71
C GLN A 254 2.87 -15.38 14.30
N SER A 255 3.79 -14.58 13.76
CA SER A 255 3.92 -13.16 14.12
C SER A 255 2.67 -12.38 13.75
N PHE A 256 2.09 -12.65 12.58
CA PHE A 256 0.88 -12.02 12.07
C PHE A 256 -0.34 -12.32 12.94
N VAL A 257 -0.53 -13.58 13.34
CA VAL A 257 -1.59 -13.99 14.29
C VAL A 257 -1.44 -13.23 15.61
N THR A 258 -0.22 -13.20 16.16
CA THR A 258 0.06 -12.54 17.45
C THR A 258 -0.26 -11.05 17.41
N ILE A 259 0.11 -10.36 16.32
CA ILE A 259 -0.16 -8.94 16.15
C ILE A 259 -1.65 -8.70 15.91
N SER A 260 -2.31 -9.51 15.09
CA SER A 260 -3.75 -9.44 14.82
C SER A 260 -4.58 -9.53 16.10
N ASP A 261 -4.25 -10.50 16.97
CA ASP A 261 -4.89 -10.66 18.27
C ASP A 261 -4.69 -9.45 19.19
N ARG A 262 -3.47 -8.88 19.17
CA ARG A 262 -3.14 -7.69 19.97
C ARG A 262 -3.91 -6.47 19.48
N LEU A 263 -4.04 -6.29 18.16
CA LEU A 263 -4.76 -5.18 17.55
C LEU A 263 -6.26 -5.27 17.85
N GLU A 264 -6.89 -6.44 17.69
CA GLU A 264 -8.30 -6.63 18.02
C GLU A 264 -8.58 -6.37 19.51
N LYS A 265 -7.68 -6.80 20.41
CA LYS A 265 -7.82 -6.52 21.85
C LYS A 265 -7.64 -5.04 22.17
N HIS A 266 -6.67 -4.38 21.54
CA HIS A 266 -6.36 -2.97 21.78
C HIS A 266 -7.49 -2.04 21.30
N TYR A 267 -7.92 -2.20 20.06
CA TYR A 267 -9.02 -1.42 19.48
C TYR A 267 -10.40 -1.92 19.94
N ARG A 268 -10.43 -3.08 20.60
CA ARG A 268 -11.62 -3.74 21.12
C ARG A 268 -12.65 -3.97 20.01
N ASP A 269 -12.23 -4.14 18.76
CA ASP A 269 -13.10 -4.28 17.57
C ASP A 269 -12.40 -5.09 16.48
N MET A 270 -13.16 -5.67 15.54
CA MET A 270 -12.61 -6.42 14.41
C MET A 270 -11.80 -5.49 13.51
N GLN A 271 -10.59 -5.90 13.18
CA GLN A 271 -9.67 -5.09 12.39
C GLN A 271 -9.55 -5.62 10.96
N ASP A 272 -9.54 -4.69 10.02
CA ASP A 272 -9.03 -4.83 8.66
C ASP A 272 -7.54 -4.47 8.66
N LEU A 273 -6.71 -5.33 8.09
CA LEU A 273 -5.27 -5.39 8.24
C LEU A 273 -4.61 -5.46 6.87
N GLU A 274 -3.58 -4.66 6.67
CA GLU A 274 -2.67 -4.76 5.52
C GLU A 274 -1.27 -5.06 6.01
N PHE A 275 -0.61 -6.02 5.37
CA PHE A 275 0.73 -6.45 5.75
C PHE A 275 1.59 -6.78 4.53
N THR A 276 2.90 -6.69 4.74
CA THR A 276 3.92 -7.14 3.81
C THR A 276 4.93 -8.00 4.55
N ILE A 277 5.41 -9.05 3.91
CA ILE A 277 6.54 -9.86 4.35
C ILE A 277 7.67 -9.55 3.38
N GLU A 278 8.78 -9.05 3.90
CA GLU A 278 9.99 -8.77 3.12
C GLU A 278 11.08 -9.71 3.64
N ARG A 279 11.53 -10.64 2.79
CA ARG A 279 12.58 -11.64 3.12
C ARG A 279 12.32 -12.35 4.44
N GLY A 280 11.09 -12.85 4.62
CA GLY A 280 10.64 -13.56 5.82
C GLY A 280 10.26 -12.68 7.01
N LYS A 281 10.54 -11.37 6.97
CA LYS A 281 10.17 -10.43 8.05
C LYS A 281 8.81 -9.81 7.80
N LEU A 282 7.89 -9.98 8.74
CA LEU A 282 6.56 -9.35 8.71
C LEU A 282 6.63 -7.86 9.05
N TRP A 283 5.88 -7.07 8.29
CA TRP A 283 5.61 -5.65 8.49
C TRP A 283 4.11 -5.39 8.41
N MET A 284 3.56 -4.74 9.44
CA MET A 284 2.17 -4.26 9.42
C MET A 284 2.15 -2.87 8.80
N LEU A 285 1.34 -2.68 7.76
CA LEU A 285 1.27 -1.41 7.02
C LEU A 285 0.10 -0.56 7.48
N GLN A 286 -1.07 -1.17 7.65
CA GLN A 286 -2.29 -0.48 8.01
C GLN A 286 -3.17 -1.35 8.90
N THR A 287 -3.91 -0.71 9.79
CA THR A 287 -5.01 -1.31 10.53
C THR A 287 -6.13 -0.30 10.68
N ARG A 288 -7.37 -0.75 10.56
CA ARG A 288 -8.58 0.05 10.79
C ARG A 288 -9.72 -0.84 11.24
N SER A 289 -10.77 -0.25 11.83
CA SER A 289 -12.03 -0.99 12.04
C SER A 289 -12.55 -1.54 10.72
N GLY A 290 -12.70 -2.86 10.63
CA GLY A 290 -13.06 -3.51 9.38
C GLY A 290 -14.51 -3.24 9.00
N LYS A 291 -14.79 -2.96 7.73
CA LYS A 291 -16.16 -2.94 7.22
C LYS A 291 -16.73 -4.36 7.25
N ARG A 292 -18.02 -4.49 7.53
CA ARG A 292 -18.67 -5.79 7.77
C ARG A 292 -20.18 -5.71 7.50
N THR A 293 -20.80 -6.84 7.23
CA THR A 293 -22.26 -6.94 7.07
C THR A 293 -22.97 -6.72 8.40
N ALA A 294 -24.27 -6.37 8.37
CA ALA A 294 -25.08 -6.27 9.59
C ALA A 294 -25.09 -7.58 10.39
N LYS A 295 -25.18 -8.73 9.69
CA LYS A 295 -25.07 -10.07 10.28
C LYS A 295 -23.74 -10.25 11.03
N ALA A 296 -22.63 -9.88 10.39
CA ALA A 296 -21.32 -9.98 11.02
C ALA A 296 -21.19 -9.01 12.20
N ALA A 297 -21.66 -7.77 12.07
CA ALA A 297 -21.64 -6.77 13.14
C ALA A 297 -22.34 -7.27 14.41
N LEU A 298 -23.55 -7.81 14.26
CA LEU A 298 -24.32 -8.38 15.39
C LEU A 298 -23.58 -9.54 16.06
N LYS A 299 -23.10 -10.51 15.27
CA LYS A 299 -22.37 -11.66 15.81
C LYS A 299 -21.11 -11.24 16.56
N ILE A 300 -20.31 -10.35 15.96
CA ILE A 300 -19.07 -9.86 16.54
C ILE A 300 -19.33 -9.10 17.84
N ALA A 301 -20.32 -8.18 17.87
CA ALA A 301 -20.66 -7.43 19.07
C ALA A 301 -21.12 -8.34 20.22
N VAL A 302 -21.97 -9.33 19.93
CA VAL A 302 -22.44 -10.30 20.92
C VAL A 302 -21.29 -11.16 21.46
N GLU A 303 -20.42 -11.66 20.59
CA GLU A 303 -19.27 -12.47 21.00
C GLU A 303 -18.26 -11.65 21.80
N MET A 304 -17.94 -10.42 21.39
CA MET A 304 -17.03 -9.54 22.14
C MET A 304 -17.59 -9.16 23.51
N ALA A 305 -18.90 -8.95 23.62
CA ALA A 305 -19.55 -8.69 24.91
C ALA A 305 -19.52 -9.94 25.81
N ARG A 306 -19.74 -11.12 25.24
CA ARG A 306 -19.64 -12.41 25.96
C ARG A 306 -18.21 -12.67 26.44
N ASP A 307 -17.22 -12.40 25.60
CA ASP A 307 -15.79 -12.50 25.90
C ASP A 307 -15.31 -11.38 26.85
N LYS A 308 -16.21 -10.49 27.29
CA LYS A 308 -15.92 -9.32 28.15
C LYS A 308 -14.88 -8.35 27.56
N LEU A 309 -14.69 -8.38 26.25
CA LEU A 309 -13.88 -7.40 25.54
C LEU A 309 -14.60 -6.05 25.48
N ILE A 310 -15.94 -6.07 25.40
CA ILE A 310 -16.81 -4.89 25.44
C ILE A 310 -17.97 -5.07 26.42
N SER A 311 -18.59 -3.97 26.84
CA SER A 311 -19.86 -3.99 27.57
C SER A 311 -21.04 -4.28 26.63
N LYS A 312 -22.22 -4.60 27.20
CA LYS A 312 -23.42 -4.80 26.38
C LYS A 312 -23.87 -3.49 25.73
N GLU A 313 -23.72 -2.39 26.44
CA GLU A 313 -24.04 -1.03 26.02
C GLU A 313 -23.14 -0.60 24.86
N GLU A 314 -21.82 -0.85 24.97
CA GLU A 314 -20.87 -0.66 23.87
C GLU A 314 -21.23 -1.55 22.66
N GLY A 315 -21.66 -2.79 22.90
CA GLY A 315 -22.09 -3.71 21.85
C GLY A 315 -23.28 -3.19 21.05
N VAL A 316 -24.30 -2.65 21.72
CA VAL A 316 -25.47 -2.04 21.07
C VAL A 316 -25.09 -0.78 20.31
N ALA A 317 -24.27 0.10 20.90
CA ALA A 317 -23.87 1.37 20.29
C ALA A 317 -23.04 1.24 19.00
N ARG A 318 -22.47 0.06 18.74
CA ARG A 318 -21.67 -0.23 17.54
C ARG A 318 -22.48 -0.72 16.35
N ILE A 319 -23.74 -1.04 16.55
CA ILE A 319 -24.63 -1.44 15.47
C ILE A 319 -25.23 -0.17 14.89
N ASP A 320 -24.95 0.08 13.61
CA ASP A 320 -25.59 1.16 12.88
C ASP A 320 -27.08 0.84 12.71
N PRO A 321 -28.00 1.63 13.29
CA PRO A 321 -29.44 1.38 13.17
C PRO A 321 -29.94 1.34 11.73
N ALA A 322 -29.29 2.07 10.80
CA ALA A 322 -29.65 2.09 9.39
C ALA A 322 -29.28 0.79 8.66
N SER A 323 -28.44 -0.06 9.27
CA SER A 323 -27.99 -1.33 8.69
C SER A 323 -28.84 -2.55 9.05
N LEU A 324 -29.82 -2.40 9.95
CA LEU A 324 -30.68 -3.46 10.48
C LEU A 324 -31.91 -3.74 9.60
#